data_AF-A0A0F5VIN3-F1
#
_entry.id   AF-A0A0F5VIN3-F1
#
_cell.length_a   1.000
_cell.length_b   1.000
_cell.length_c   1.000
_cell.angle_alpha   90.00
_cell.angle_beta   90.00
_cell.angle_gamma   90.00
#
_symmetry.space_group_name_H-M   'P 1'
#
loop_
_entity.id
_entity.type
_entity.pdbx_description
1 polymer ?
#
loop_
_entity_poly.entity_id
_entity_poly.type
_entity_poly.pdbx_seq_one_letter_code
_entity_poly.pdbx_strand_id
1 'polypeptide(L)'
;PSSWAKEQELQGVTVLAPESDADELPAANRWRPPPADPHTLAFLQYTSGSTAAPKGVMVDHANLLANAEILAGIAGMSADRPVGGWLPLYHDFGLIGLLLTPLVLGGR
;
A
#
# COMPACT_ATOMS: atom_id res chain seq x y z
N PRO A 1 -13.00 -10.42 14.02
CA PRO A 1 -11.78 -9.58 14.20
C PRO A 1 -10.78 -10.26 15.14
N SER A 2 -9.51 -10.30 14.72
CA SER A 2 -8.40 -10.83 15.53
C SER A 2 -8.30 -10.15 16.90
N SER A 3 -7.70 -10.81 17.89
CA SER A 3 -7.43 -10.23 19.21
C SER A 3 -6.63 -8.92 19.10
N TRP A 4 -5.67 -8.89 18.18
CA TRP A 4 -4.90 -7.69 17.85
C TRP A 4 -5.78 -6.51 17.43
N ALA A 5 -6.74 -6.70 16.53
CA ALA A 5 -7.61 -5.61 16.06
C ALA A 5 -8.46 -5.02 17.19
N LYS A 6 -8.85 -5.84 18.17
CA LYS A 6 -9.58 -5.39 19.37
C LYS A 6 -8.68 -4.57 20.29
N GLU A 7 -7.43 -4.99 20.49
CA GLU A 7 -6.43 -4.26 21.27
C GLU A 7 -6.07 -2.91 20.65
N GLN A 8 -6.09 -2.80 19.32
CA GLN A 8 -5.82 -1.54 18.61
C GLN A 8 -7.06 -0.64 18.45
N GLU A 9 -8.16 -0.94 19.15
CA GLU A 9 -9.41 -0.16 19.13
C GLU A 9 -10.01 0.01 17.71
N LEU A 10 -9.74 -0.91 16.77
CA LEU A 10 -10.23 -0.85 15.39
C LEU A 10 -11.68 -1.36 15.25
N GLN A 11 -12.50 -1.17 16.29
CA GLN A 11 -13.89 -1.64 16.36
C GLN A 11 -14.80 -0.76 15.48
N GLY A 12 -14.77 -1.03 14.17
CA GLY A 12 -15.49 -0.25 13.16
C GLY A 12 -14.84 -0.34 11.78
N VAL A 13 -13.63 -0.89 11.70
CA VAL A 13 -12.92 -1.16 10.45
C VAL A 13 -13.04 -2.64 10.13
N THR A 14 -13.39 -2.97 8.89
CA THR A 14 -13.28 -4.35 8.39
C THR A 14 -11.81 -4.71 8.30
N VAL A 15 -11.35 -5.61 9.17
CA VAL A 15 -9.97 -6.10 9.18
C VAL A 15 -9.91 -7.40 8.38
N LEU A 16 -9.11 -7.40 7.33
CA LEU A 16 -8.80 -8.57 6.50
C LEU A 16 -7.35 -8.96 6.77
N ALA A 17 -7.10 -10.24 6.99
CA ALA A 17 -5.77 -10.79 7.15
C ALA A 17 -5.48 -11.78 6.01
N PRO A 18 -4.21 -12.08 5.68
CA PRO A 18 -3.86 -13.08 4.68
C PRO A 18 -4.49 -14.46 4.94
N GLU A 19 -4.74 -14.78 6.21
CA GLU A 19 -5.41 -15.99 6.68
C GLU A 19 -6.95 -15.90 6.75
N SER A 20 -7.54 -14.76 6.37
CA SER A 20 -9.01 -14.62 6.32
C SER A 20 -9.61 -15.52 5.25
N ASP A 21 -10.73 -16.18 5.58
CA ASP A 21 -11.45 -17.04 4.64
C ASP A 21 -12.00 -16.22 3.46
N ALA A 22 -11.96 -16.80 2.26
CA ALA A 22 -12.44 -16.12 1.05
C ALA A 22 -13.92 -15.72 1.13
N ASP A 23 -14.72 -16.50 1.88
CA ASP A 23 -16.14 -16.21 2.12
C ASP A 23 -16.37 -14.99 3.04
N GLU A 24 -15.34 -14.54 3.78
CA GLU A 24 -15.36 -13.31 4.58
C GLU A 24 -15.03 -12.06 3.76
N LEU A 25 -14.50 -12.22 2.54
CA LEU A 25 -14.18 -11.09 1.68
C LEU A 25 -15.45 -10.49 1.06
N PRO A 26 -15.57 -9.14 1.01
CA PRO A 26 -16.64 -8.51 0.27
C PRO A 26 -16.61 -8.95 -1.19
N ALA A 27 -17.78 -9.21 -1.77
CA ALA A 27 -17.88 -9.56 -3.18
C ALA A 27 -17.20 -8.50 -4.06
N ALA A 28 -16.24 -8.92 -4.90
CA ALA A 28 -15.43 -8.01 -5.70
C ALA A 28 -16.26 -7.05 -6.58
N ASN A 29 -17.42 -7.50 -7.06
CA ASN A 29 -18.35 -6.67 -7.85
C ASN A 29 -19.00 -5.52 -7.07
N ARG A 30 -18.94 -5.53 -5.74
CA ARG A 30 -19.40 -4.44 -4.88
C ARG A 30 -18.35 -3.37 -4.64
N TRP A 31 -17.08 -3.61 -5.01
CA TRP A 31 -16.05 -2.60 -4.87
C TRP A 31 -16.37 -1.38 -5.74
N ARG A 32 -16.19 -0.21 -5.15
CA ARG A 32 -16.29 1.08 -5.83
C ARG A 32 -15.07 1.90 -5.42
N PRO A 33 -14.39 2.56 -6.36
CA PRO A 33 -13.30 3.45 -6.01
C PRO A 33 -13.85 4.56 -5.11
N PRO A 34 -13.27 4.79 -3.92
CA PRO A 34 -13.65 5.93 -3.11
C PRO A 34 -13.31 7.23 -3.85
N PRO A 35 -14.05 8.33 -3.62
CA PRO A 35 -13.63 9.63 -4.12
C PRO A 35 -12.26 9.96 -3.52
N ALA A 36 -11.29 10.22 -4.40
CA ALA A 36 -9.95 10.63 -4.04
C ALA A 36 -9.50 11.73 -4.99
N ASP A 37 -8.83 12.73 -4.43
CA ASP A 37 -8.07 13.73 -5.16
C ASP A 37 -6.56 13.47 -4.97
N PRO A 38 -5.67 14.18 -5.69
CA PRO A 38 -4.23 13.97 -5.57
C PRO A 38 -3.68 14.16 -4.14
N HIS A 39 -4.36 14.91 -3.27
CA HIS A 39 -3.95 15.18 -1.88
C HIS A 39 -4.63 14.26 -0.86
N THR A 40 -5.49 13.35 -1.31
CA THR A 40 -6.03 12.29 -0.49
C THR A 40 -4.90 11.33 -0.08
N LEU A 41 -4.85 10.96 1.20
CA LEU A 41 -3.83 10.04 1.71
C LEU A 41 -3.94 8.67 1.03
N ALA A 42 -2.85 8.22 0.42
CA ALA A 42 -2.75 6.91 -0.20
C ALA A 42 -2.32 5.85 0.82
N PHE A 43 -1.32 6.15 1.66
CA PHE A 43 -0.88 5.26 2.74
C PHE A 43 -0.11 5.99 3.84
N LEU A 44 0.07 5.30 4.96
CA LEU A 44 0.94 5.69 6.07
C LEU A 44 2.13 4.74 6.12
N GLN A 45 3.35 5.25 5.96
CA GLN A 45 4.57 4.46 6.14
C GLN A 45 5.14 4.68 7.53
N TYR A 46 5.09 3.65 8.37
CA TYR A 46 5.65 3.74 9.72
C TYR A 46 7.17 3.58 9.67
N THR A 47 7.85 4.41 10.45
CA THR A 47 9.31 4.34 10.65
C THR A 47 9.62 4.13 12.12
N SER A 48 10.70 3.39 12.40
CA SER A 48 11.04 2.92 13.74
C SER A 48 11.49 4.00 14.72
N GLY A 49 11.59 5.27 14.30
CA GLY A 49 11.86 6.45 15.13
C GLY A 49 12.82 6.20 16.29
N SER A 50 14.12 6.46 16.13
CA SER A 50 15.23 6.05 17.01
C SER A 50 15.10 6.32 18.53
N THR A 51 14.09 7.06 19.00
CA THR A 51 13.88 7.43 20.41
C THR A 51 12.42 7.51 20.86
N ALA A 52 11.43 7.20 20.01
CA ALA A 52 10.00 7.43 20.32
C ALA A 52 9.08 6.39 19.66
N ALA A 53 7.79 6.43 20.01
CA ALA A 53 6.76 5.64 19.33
C ALA A 53 6.85 5.81 17.79
N PRO A 54 6.62 4.74 17.01
CA PRO A 54 6.68 4.79 15.56
C PRO A 54 5.84 5.93 14.97
N LYS A 55 6.43 6.67 14.03
CA LYS A 55 5.74 7.78 13.35
C LYS A 55 5.26 7.34 11.98
N GLY A 56 3.99 7.57 11.70
CA GLY A 56 3.40 7.36 10.37
C GLY A 56 3.73 8.55 9.46
N VAL A 57 4.51 8.30 8.41
CA VAL A 57 4.72 9.25 7.32
C VAL A 57 3.47 9.23 6.44
N MET A 58 2.81 10.38 6.34
CA MET A 58 1.65 10.58 5.47
C MET A 58 2.10 10.74 4.02
N VAL A 59 1.63 9.87 3.13
CA VAL A 59 1.92 9.93 1.70
C VAL A 59 0.60 10.05 0.94
N ASP A 60 0.43 11.13 0.19
CA ASP A 60 -0.73 11.35 -0.67
C ASP A 60 -0.54 10.72 -2.07
N HIS A 61 -1.64 10.67 -2.85
CA HIS A 61 -1.60 10.12 -4.21
C HIS A 61 -0.64 10.89 -5.12
N ALA A 62 -0.52 12.21 -4.99
CA ALA A 62 0.39 13.04 -5.78
C ALA A 62 1.85 12.69 -5.51
N ASN A 63 2.23 12.50 -4.24
CA ASN A 63 3.56 12.07 -3.82
C ASN A 63 3.90 10.70 -4.41
N LEU A 64 2.96 9.75 -4.32
CA LEU A 64 3.13 8.41 -4.85
C LEU A 64 3.34 8.43 -6.37
N LEU A 65 2.48 9.14 -7.11
CA LEU A 65 2.56 9.19 -8.58
C LEU A 65 3.85 9.85 -9.05
N ALA A 66 4.25 10.97 -8.43
CA ALA A 66 5.51 11.64 -8.75
C ALA A 66 6.73 10.74 -8.47
N ASN A 67 6.72 10.00 -7.34
CA ASN A 67 7.80 9.08 -7.03
C ASN A 67 7.85 7.87 -7.98
N ALA A 68 6.69 7.31 -8.34
CA ALA A 68 6.59 6.19 -9.28
C ALA A 68 7.10 6.58 -10.67
N GLU A 69 6.78 7.78 -11.16
CA GLU A 69 7.28 8.26 -12.45
C GLU A 69 8.81 8.37 -12.48
N ILE A 70 9.39 8.99 -11.44
CA ILE A 70 10.85 9.11 -11.31
C ILE A 70 11.50 7.73 -11.21
N LEU A 71 10.96 6.86 -10.34
CA LEU A 71 11.50 5.51 -10.12
C LEU A 71 11.46 4.68 -11.40
N ALA A 72 10.33 4.71 -12.12
CA ALA A 72 10.18 4.00 -13.38
C ALA A 72 11.22 4.47 -14.41
N GLY A 73 11.46 5.79 -14.49
CA GLY A 73 12.46 6.37 -15.38
C GLY A 73 13.89 5.93 -15.06
N ILE A 74 14.30 5.99 -13.78
CA ILE A 74 15.66 5.62 -13.39
C ILE A 74 15.92 4.10 -13.46
N ALA A 75 14.89 3.28 -13.20
CA ALA A 75 15.01 1.83 -13.18
C ALA A 75 14.65 1.17 -14.53
N GLY A 76 14.21 1.95 -15.52
CA GLY A 76 13.79 1.44 -16.84
C GLY A 76 12.58 0.49 -16.75
N MET A 77 11.67 0.75 -15.82
CA MET A 77 10.46 -0.05 -15.62
C MET A 77 9.41 0.30 -16.66
N SER A 78 8.64 -0.70 -17.07
CA SER A 78 7.60 -0.56 -18.07
C SER A 78 6.51 -1.61 -17.88
N ALA A 79 5.30 -1.34 -18.36
CA ALA A 79 4.13 -2.19 -18.16
C ALA A 79 4.27 -3.61 -18.78
N ASP A 80 5.11 -3.75 -19.81
CA ASP A 80 5.35 -5.01 -20.52
C ASP A 80 6.37 -5.92 -19.81
N ARG A 81 7.06 -5.41 -18.78
CA ARG A 81 8.09 -6.16 -18.06
C ARG A 81 7.60 -6.58 -16.67
N PRO A 82 7.70 -7.86 -16.32
CA PRO A 82 7.38 -8.31 -14.98
C PRO A 82 8.39 -7.75 -13.97
N VAL A 83 7.90 -7.33 -12.82
CA VAL A 83 8.71 -6.83 -11.70
C VAL A 83 8.55 -7.78 -10.53
N GLY A 84 9.67 -8.14 -9.89
CA GLY A 84 9.65 -9.05 -8.74
C GLY A 84 10.85 -8.86 -7.83
N GLY A 85 10.70 -9.30 -6.58
CA GLY A 85 11.75 -9.27 -5.59
C GLY A 85 11.28 -9.83 -4.25
N TRP A 86 12.23 -9.98 -3.32
CA TRP A 86 11.97 -10.51 -1.97
C TRP A 86 11.90 -9.41 -0.91
N LEU A 87 11.89 -8.12 -1.32
CA LEU A 87 11.86 -7.03 -0.36
C LEU A 87 10.49 -7.02 0.34
N PRO A 88 10.44 -6.86 1.67
CA PRO A 88 9.19 -6.87 2.39
C PRO A 88 8.29 -5.68 2.01
N LEU A 89 6.98 -5.91 1.89
CA LEU A 89 6.00 -4.89 1.53
C LEU A 89 5.72 -3.86 2.63
N TYR A 90 6.24 -4.07 3.84
CA TYR A 90 6.21 -3.05 4.90
C TYR A 90 7.42 -2.09 4.83
N HIS A 91 8.36 -2.33 3.92
CA HIS A 91 9.49 -1.45 3.61
C HIS A 91 9.19 -0.63 2.36
N ASP A 92 9.64 0.62 2.29
CA ASP A 92 9.34 1.53 1.19
C ASP A 92 9.74 1.00 -0.20
N PHE A 93 10.94 0.45 -0.37
CA PHE A 93 11.39 -0.16 -1.61
C PHE A 93 10.57 -1.38 -2.02
N GLY A 94 10.13 -2.19 -1.05
CA GLY A 94 9.25 -3.34 -1.34
C GLY A 94 7.86 -2.87 -1.75
N LEU A 95 7.27 -1.97 -0.97
CA LEU A 95 5.93 -1.43 -1.22
C LEU A 95 5.88 -0.61 -2.51
N ILE A 96 6.68 0.45 -2.60
CA ILE A 96 6.61 1.41 -3.68
C ILE A 96 7.31 0.87 -4.92
N GLY A 97 8.51 0.29 -4.76
CA GLY A 97 9.32 -0.16 -5.88
C GLY A 97 8.82 -1.45 -6.53
N LEU A 98 8.44 -2.46 -5.74
CA LEU A 98 8.06 -3.76 -6.29
C LEU A 98 6.56 -3.93 -6.50
N LEU A 99 5.70 -3.18 -5.80
CA LEU A 99 4.25 -3.32 -5.89
C LEU A 99 3.57 -2.10 -6.51
N LEU A 100 3.69 -0.92 -5.91
CA LEU A 100 2.88 0.24 -6.34
C LEU A 100 3.34 0.83 -7.67
N THR A 101 4.64 0.95 -7.92
CA THR A 101 5.15 1.50 -9.19
C THR A 101 4.74 0.65 -10.40
N PRO A 102 4.90 -0.69 -10.39
CA PRO A 102 4.35 -1.54 -11.45
C PRO A 102 2.84 -1.38 -11.65
N LEU A 103 2.06 -1.30 -10.56
CA LEU A 103 0.61 -1.09 -10.64
C LEU A 103 0.25 0.25 -11.29
N VAL A 104 0.96 1.33 -10.95
CA VAL A 104 0.78 2.65 -11.57
C VAL A 104 1.05 2.60 -13.07
N LEU A 105 2.04 1.82 -13.50
CA LEU A 105 2.36 1.64 -14.92
C LEU A 105 1.36 0.73 -15.65
N GLY A 106 0.46 0.04 -14.94
CA GLY A 106 -0.39 -1.03 -15.50
C GLY A 106 0.38 -2.30 -15.83
N GLY A 107 1.54 -2.50 -15.19
CA GLY A 107 2.38 -3.69 -15.31
C GLY A 107 1.92 -4.83 -14.40
N ARG A 108 2.71 -5.90 -14.40
CA ARG A 108 2.47 -7.14 -13.64
C ARG A 108 3.70 -7.58 -12.85
#